data_AF-A0A8T5GCX7-F1
#
_entry.id   AF-A0A8T5GCX7-F1
#
_cell.length_a   1.000
_cell.length_b   1.000
_cell.length_c   1.000
_cell.angle_alpha   90.00
_cell.angle_beta   90.00
_cell.angle_gamma   90.00
#
_symmetry.space_group_name_H-M   'P 1'
#
loop_
_entity.id
_entity.type
_entity.pdbx_description
1 polymer ?
#
loop_
_entity_poly.entity_id
_entity_poly.type
_entity_poly.pdbx_seq_one_letter_code
_entity_poly.pdbx_strand_id
1 'polypeptide(L)'
;MPKHISKDFPLSEITLRRYEKPYKVTRREAIRKLCLSLGLLQPGDSRDVIVDVLQSIVDTSKKKKMISSEEVQKKVIASRKKSKIPLNGIAPSNIRRQIKRLKDIQLIENIKNEYRITEFDNLSTVFEERILDLYLPQITKRVKDYCKAIK
;
A
#
# COMPACT_ATOMS: atom_id res chain seq x y z
N MET A 1 17.15 -20.24 -29.41
CA MET A 1 17.01 -19.10 -28.47
C MET A 1 15.54 -18.80 -28.29
N PRO A 2 15.02 -18.62 -27.06
CA PRO A 2 13.62 -18.26 -26.87
C PRO A 2 13.37 -16.88 -27.50
N LYS A 3 12.34 -16.80 -28.36
CA LYS A 3 11.89 -15.53 -28.96
C LYS A 3 11.55 -14.55 -27.83
N HIS A 4 12.20 -13.39 -27.81
CA HIS A 4 11.89 -12.34 -26.84
C HIS A 4 10.52 -11.75 -27.21
N ILE A 5 9.48 -12.14 -26.47
CA ILE A 5 8.14 -11.56 -26.62
C ILE A 5 8.15 -10.22 -25.90
N SER A 6 7.92 -9.13 -26.63
CA SER A 6 7.69 -7.82 -26.01
C SER A 6 6.45 -7.89 -25.13
N LYS A 7 6.58 -7.51 -23.86
CA LYS A 7 5.47 -7.45 -22.90
C LYS A 7 5.13 -6.00 -22.64
N ASP A 8 3.88 -5.62 -22.85
CA ASP A 8 3.39 -4.30 -22.51
C ASP A 8 3.17 -4.21 -20.99
N PHE A 9 3.96 -3.38 -20.32
CA PHE A 9 3.78 -3.05 -18.91
C PHE A 9 3.35 -1.58 -18.78
N PRO A 10 2.41 -1.26 -17.87
CA PRO A 10 2.04 0.13 -17.63
C PRO A 10 3.24 0.89 -17.03
N LEU A 11 3.40 2.15 -17.43
CA LEU A 11 4.38 3.06 -16.80
C LEU A 11 4.02 3.35 -15.33
N SER A 12 2.73 3.41 -15.05
CA SER A 12 2.16 3.61 -13.72
C SER A 12 0.73 3.07 -13.68
N GLU A 13 0.35 2.42 -12.58
CA GLU A 13 -1.02 1.96 -12.36
C GLU A 13 -1.49 2.31 -10.95
N ILE A 14 -2.80 2.53 -10.82
CA ILE A 14 -3.47 2.59 -9.53
C ILE A 14 -4.83 1.91 -9.63
N THR A 15 -5.20 1.16 -8.61
CA THR A 15 -6.54 0.59 -8.48
C THR A 15 -7.31 1.38 -7.43
N LEU A 16 -8.50 1.86 -7.78
CA LEU A 16 -9.43 2.52 -6.86
C LEU A 16 -10.75 1.74 -6.81
N ARG A 17 -11.14 1.28 -5.62
CA ARG A 17 -12.40 0.56 -5.38
C ARG A 17 -13.27 1.32 -4.40
N ARG A 18 -14.56 1.42 -4.72
CA ARG A 18 -15.57 1.99 -3.83
C ARG A 18 -16.06 0.91 -2.85
N TYR A 19 -16.03 1.22 -1.56
CA TYR A 19 -16.70 0.47 -0.51
C TYR A 19 -17.72 1.36 0.21
N GLU A 20 -18.52 0.76 1.08
CA GLU A 20 -19.42 1.51 1.95
C GLU A 20 -18.67 2.49 2.86
N LYS A 21 -19.40 3.50 3.35
CA LYS A 21 -18.85 4.48 4.30
C LYS A 21 -18.32 3.75 5.55
N PRO A 22 -17.18 4.18 6.12
CA PRO A 22 -16.66 3.58 7.34
C PRO A 22 -17.60 3.86 8.51
N TYR A 23 -18.45 2.90 8.86
CA TYR A 23 -19.41 3.00 9.98
C TYR A 23 -19.07 1.97 11.05
N LYS A 24 -18.83 2.43 12.29
CA LYS A 24 -18.47 1.58 13.45
C LYS A 24 -17.36 0.56 13.18
N VAL A 25 -16.42 0.89 12.30
CA VAL A 25 -15.29 0.01 11.94
C VAL A 25 -14.17 0.09 12.96
N THR A 26 -13.57 -1.05 13.28
CA THR A 26 -12.34 -1.10 14.07
C THR A 26 -11.18 -0.47 13.29
N ARG A 27 -10.12 -0.04 14.00
CA ARG A 27 -8.91 0.51 13.37
C ARG A 27 -8.32 -0.44 12.33
N ARG A 28 -8.27 -1.74 12.62
CA ARG A 28 -7.76 -2.75 11.70
C ARG A 28 -8.64 -2.86 10.45
N GLU A 29 -9.96 -2.90 10.62
CA GLU A 29 -10.90 -2.97 9.49
C GLU A 29 -10.81 -1.74 8.60
N ALA A 30 -10.66 -0.55 9.17
CA ALA A 30 -10.44 0.68 8.41
C ALA A 30 -9.18 0.58 7.53
N ILE A 31 -8.06 0.12 8.10
CA ILE A 31 -6.81 -0.08 7.34
C ILE A 31 -6.98 -1.19 6.29
N ARG A 32 -7.68 -2.28 6.61
CA ARG A 32 -7.97 -3.35 5.64
C ARG A 32 -8.82 -2.83 4.48
N LYS A 33 -9.86 -2.05 4.75
CA LYS A 33 -10.71 -1.42 3.72
C LYS A 33 -9.93 -0.42 2.89
N LEU A 34 -9.00 0.34 3.48
CA LEU A 34 -8.07 1.18 2.72
C LEU A 34 -7.19 0.36 1.77
N CYS A 35 -6.55 -0.71 2.26
CA CYS A 35 -5.75 -1.61 1.42
C CYS A 35 -6.57 -2.23 0.28
N LEU A 36 -7.82 -2.63 0.55
CA LEU A 36 -8.74 -3.13 -0.48
C LEU A 36 -9.10 -2.05 -1.50
N SER A 37 -9.34 -0.82 -1.03
CA SER A 37 -9.70 0.33 -1.87
C SER A 37 -8.57 0.70 -2.83
N LEU A 38 -7.31 0.60 -2.39
CA LEU A 38 -6.12 0.93 -3.17
C LEU A 38 -5.53 -0.24 -3.97
N GLY A 39 -6.21 -1.39 -4.03
CA GLY A 39 -5.70 -2.60 -4.71
C GLY A 39 -4.49 -3.27 -4.06
N LEU A 40 -4.08 -2.83 -2.88
CA LEU A 40 -3.00 -3.44 -2.08
C LEU A 40 -3.39 -4.83 -1.55
N LEU A 41 -4.69 -5.09 -1.44
CA LEU A 41 -5.26 -6.39 -1.10
C LEU A 41 -6.33 -6.76 -2.12
N GLN A 42 -6.41 -8.02 -2.54
CA GLN A 42 -7.50 -8.48 -3.41
C GLN A 42 -8.73 -8.87 -2.58
N PRO A 43 -9.94 -8.70 -3.12
CA PRO A 43 -11.13 -9.30 -2.51
C PRO A 43 -10.95 -10.82 -2.42
N GLY A 44 -11.32 -11.41 -1.28
CA GLY A 44 -11.12 -12.83 -1.04
C GLY A 44 -9.72 -13.22 -0.53
N ASP A 45 -8.73 -12.31 -0.51
CA ASP A 45 -7.43 -12.62 0.09
C ASP A 45 -7.54 -12.85 1.60
N SER A 46 -7.19 -14.07 2.01
CA SER A 46 -6.98 -14.45 3.42
C SER A 46 -5.63 -13.98 3.96
N ARG A 47 -4.62 -13.80 3.07
CA ARG A 47 -3.28 -13.31 3.43
C ARG A 47 -3.24 -11.79 3.39
N ASP A 48 -3.48 -11.18 4.54
CA ASP A 48 -3.66 -9.73 4.68
C ASP A 48 -2.50 -9.03 5.41
N VAL A 49 -1.28 -9.60 5.36
CA VAL A 49 -0.11 -9.07 6.09
C VAL A 49 0.24 -7.62 5.73
N ILE A 50 -0.13 -7.15 4.55
CA ILE A 50 0.02 -5.75 4.16
C ILE A 50 -0.75 -4.79 5.10
N VAL A 51 -1.89 -5.23 5.66
CA VAL A 51 -2.67 -4.45 6.64
C VAL A 51 -1.84 -4.21 7.90
N ASP A 52 -1.18 -5.26 8.41
CA ASP A 52 -0.33 -5.18 9.59
C ASP A 52 0.95 -4.37 9.33
N VAL A 53 1.54 -4.53 8.15
CA VAL A 53 2.72 -3.76 7.72
C VAL A 53 2.37 -2.27 7.68
N LEU A 54 1.30 -1.89 6.99
CA LEU A 54 0.86 -0.50 6.90
C LEU A 54 0.55 0.06 8.30
N GLN A 55 -0.19 -0.70 9.13
CA GLN A 55 -0.49 -0.30 10.49
C GLN A 55 0.78 -0.04 11.32
N SER A 56 1.78 -0.91 11.22
CA SER A 56 3.04 -0.76 11.97
C SER A 56 3.80 0.52 11.61
N ILE A 57 3.80 0.89 10.33
CA ILE A 57 4.46 2.11 9.83
C ILE A 57 3.66 3.34 10.24
N VAL A 58 2.33 3.33 10.09
CA VAL A 58 1.44 4.42 10.52
C VAL A 58 1.61 4.70 12.01
N ASP A 59 1.53 3.67 12.85
CA ASP A 59 1.60 3.82 14.31
C ASP A 59 2.97 4.31 14.78
N THR A 60 4.03 4.03 14.03
CA THR A 60 5.39 4.54 14.30
C THR A 60 5.56 5.98 13.80
N SER A 61 5.04 6.27 12.61
CA SER A 61 5.08 7.60 11.98
C SER A 61 4.31 8.64 12.78
N LYS A 62 3.22 8.26 13.45
CA LYS A 62 2.50 9.10 14.42
C LYS A 62 3.37 9.64 15.54
N LYS A 63 4.43 8.90 15.91
CA LYS A 63 5.41 9.32 16.92
C LYS A 63 6.58 10.08 16.31
N LYS A 64 6.49 10.47 15.03
CA LYS A 64 7.55 11.06 14.21
C LYS A 64 8.84 10.23 14.23
N LYS A 65 8.70 8.90 14.28
CA LYS A 65 9.81 7.94 14.25
C LYS A 65 9.78 7.14 12.96
N MET A 66 10.96 6.84 12.44
CA MET A 66 11.13 5.92 11.33
C MET A 66 11.20 4.48 11.83
N ILE A 67 11.06 3.52 10.92
CA ILE A 67 11.08 2.09 11.25
C ILE A 67 11.82 1.28 10.19
N SER A 68 12.71 0.38 10.61
CA SER A 68 13.38 -0.58 9.72
C SER A 68 12.47 -1.74 9.32
N SER A 69 12.83 -2.49 8.27
CA SER A 69 12.04 -3.67 7.86
C SER A 69 12.01 -4.77 8.93
N GLU A 70 13.06 -4.89 9.74
CA GLU A 70 13.14 -5.86 10.83
C GLU A 70 12.21 -5.49 11.99
N GLU A 71 12.18 -4.21 12.35
CA GLU A 71 11.26 -3.71 13.37
C GLU A 71 9.80 -3.81 12.90
N VAL A 72 9.51 -3.53 11.62
CA VAL A 72 8.19 -3.79 11.03
C VAL A 72 7.81 -5.26 11.25
N GLN A 73 8.70 -6.19 10.91
CA GLN A 73 8.43 -7.62 11.10
C GLN A 73 8.14 -7.96 12.57
N LYS A 74 8.97 -7.48 13.50
CA LYS A 74 8.77 -7.69 14.95
C LYS A 74 7.40 -7.16 15.41
N LYS A 75 7.02 -5.95 14.98
CA LYS A 75 5.71 -5.35 15.31
C LYS A 75 4.54 -6.11 14.69
N VAL A 76 4.66 -6.57 13.45
CA VAL A 76 3.63 -7.39 12.78
C VAL A 76 3.40 -8.69 13.54
N ILE A 77 4.46 -9.40 13.92
CA ILE A 77 4.36 -10.65 14.68
C ILE A 77 3.70 -10.40 16.05
N ALA A 78 4.14 -9.37 16.77
CA ALA A 78 3.58 -9.01 18.07
C ALA A 78 2.09 -8.64 17.97
N SER A 79 1.71 -7.83 16.97
CA SER A 79 0.32 -7.43 16.69
C SER A 79 -0.56 -8.65 16.41
N ARG A 80 -0.13 -9.55 15.52
CA ARG A 80 -0.89 -10.74 15.15
C ARG A 80 -1.06 -11.71 16.31
N LYS A 81 -0.02 -11.93 17.12
CA LYS A 81 -0.12 -12.74 18.35
C LYS A 81 -1.13 -12.15 19.32
N LYS A 82 -1.07 -10.83 19.57
CA LYS A 82 -2.01 -10.12 20.46
C LYS A 82 -3.45 -10.23 19.98
N SER A 83 -3.69 -10.12 18.67
CA SER A 83 -5.02 -10.21 18.06
C SER A 83 -5.47 -11.63 17.72
N LYS A 84 -4.69 -12.67 18.08
CA LYS A 84 -4.95 -14.08 17.76
C LYS A 84 -5.18 -14.34 16.26
N ILE A 85 -4.48 -13.60 15.40
CA ILE A 85 -4.52 -13.74 13.94
C ILE A 85 -3.41 -14.72 13.50
N PRO A 86 -3.65 -15.61 12.53
CA PRO A 86 -2.61 -16.51 12.01
C PRO A 86 -1.34 -15.79 11.55
N LEU A 87 -0.17 -16.38 11.81
CA LEU A 87 1.13 -15.84 11.44
C LEU A 87 1.50 -16.09 9.96
N ASN A 88 0.53 -15.98 9.07
CA ASN A 88 0.72 -16.24 7.65
C ASN A 88 1.38 -15.04 6.95
N GLY A 89 2.45 -15.30 6.19
CA GLY A 89 3.12 -14.27 5.39
C GLY A 89 4.06 -13.35 6.17
N ILE A 90 4.50 -13.72 7.38
CA ILE A 90 5.41 -12.90 8.20
C ILE A 90 6.90 -13.02 7.82
N ALA A 91 7.23 -13.80 6.79
CA ALA A 91 8.61 -14.01 6.37
C ALA A 91 9.27 -12.66 6.00
N PRO A 92 10.57 -12.43 6.33
CA PRO A 92 11.24 -11.16 6.08
C PRO A 92 11.16 -10.70 4.61
N SER A 93 11.28 -11.64 3.67
CA SER A 93 11.15 -11.39 2.23
C SER A 93 9.77 -10.87 1.84
N ASN A 94 8.70 -11.40 2.45
CA ASN A 94 7.34 -10.92 2.21
C ASN A 94 7.11 -9.55 2.84
N ILE A 95 7.62 -9.31 4.05
CA ILE A 95 7.55 -7.98 4.68
C ILE A 95 8.18 -6.92 3.78
N ARG A 96 9.40 -7.16 3.28
CA ARG A 96 10.07 -6.27 2.32
C ARG A 96 9.25 -6.07 1.04
N ARG A 97 8.63 -7.14 0.51
CA ARG A 97 7.73 -7.03 -0.66
C ARG A 97 6.54 -6.13 -0.38
N GLN A 98 5.88 -6.25 0.78
CA GLN A 98 4.74 -5.39 1.11
C GLN A 98 5.17 -3.94 1.33
N ILE A 99 6.31 -3.71 1.97
CA ILE A 99 6.90 -2.36 2.09
C ILE A 99 7.17 -1.77 0.70
N LYS A 100 7.75 -2.54 -0.22
CA LYS A 100 7.94 -2.09 -1.61
C LYS A 100 6.62 -1.68 -2.26
N ARG A 101 5.57 -2.49 -2.15
CA ARG A 101 4.24 -2.15 -2.71
C ARG A 101 3.66 -0.86 -2.15
N LEU A 102 3.88 -0.58 -0.86
CA LEU A 102 3.48 0.69 -0.24
C LEU A 102 4.28 1.88 -0.77
N LYS A 103 5.59 1.70 -1.05
CA LYS A 103 6.44 2.72 -1.67
C LYS A 103 6.06 3.00 -3.11
N ASP A 104 5.76 1.95 -3.89
CA ASP A 104 5.46 2.06 -5.31
C ASP A 104 4.21 2.94 -5.56
N ILE A 105 3.28 2.97 -4.60
CA ILE A 105 2.10 3.87 -4.60
C ILE A 105 2.27 5.13 -3.76
N GLN A 106 3.50 5.43 -3.33
CA GLN A 106 3.88 6.65 -2.59
C GLN A 106 3.16 6.90 -1.25
N LEU A 107 2.59 5.87 -0.62
CA LEU A 107 2.04 6.01 0.74
C LEU A 107 3.13 6.11 1.81
N ILE A 108 4.28 5.52 1.54
CA ILE A 108 5.45 5.55 2.42
C ILE A 108 6.68 5.94 1.62
N GLU A 109 7.65 6.50 2.32
CA GLU A 109 8.96 6.80 1.76
C GLU A 109 10.06 6.08 2.53
N ASN A 110 11.27 6.12 1.98
CA ASN A 110 12.44 5.49 2.55
C ASN A 110 13.57 6.50 2.70
N ILE A 111 14.16 6.56 3.89
CA ILE A 111 15.35 7.36 4.19
C ILE A 111 16.31 6.46 4.95
N LYS A 112 17.55 6.29 4.43
CA LYS A 112 18.60 5.48 5.06
C LYS A 112 18.13 4.08 5.52
N ASN A 113 17.43 3.35 4.65
CA ASN A 113 16.88 2.00 4.93
C ASN A 113 15.77 1.92 5.99
N GLU A 114 15.27 3.06 6.47
CA GLU A 114 14.11 3.14 7.33
C GLU A 114 12.91 3.72 6.57
N TYR A 115 11.71 3.46 7.08
CA TYR A 115 10.45 3.80 6.44
C TYR A 115 9.60 4.68 7.34
N ARG A 116 8.81 5.54 6.72
CA ARG A 116 7.77 6.35 7.36
C ARG A 116 6.63 6.61 6.37
N ILE A 117 5.45 6.98 6.89
CA ILE A 117 4.46 7.65 6.03
C ILE A 117 5.13 8.86 5.40
N THR A 118 4.88 9.10 4.12
CA THR A 118 5.43 10.22 3.36
C THR A 118 5.35 11.50 4.18
N GLU A 119 6.51 12.11 4.45
CA GLU A 119 6.66 13.37 5.21
C GLU A 119 6.12 13.33 6.64
N PHE A 120 5.92 12.13 7.21
CA PHE A 120 5.21 11.90 8.47
C PHE A 120 3.79 12.50 8.49
N ASP A 121 3.17 12.59 7.33
CA ASP A 121 1.87 13.23 7.18
C ASP A 121 0.72 12.29 7.55
N ASN A 122 -0.51 12.80 7.48
CA ASN A 122 -1.70 11.97 7.59
C ASN A 122 -1.98 11.21 6.28
N LEU A 123 -2.44 9.96 6.37
CA LEU A 123 -2.76 9.16 5.19
C LEU A 123 -3.80 9.82 4.27
N SER A 124 -4.71 10.65 4.80
CA SER A 124 -5.65 11.42 4.02
C SER A 124 -4.94 12.47 3.15
N THR A 125 -4.00 13.21 3.73
CA THR A 125 -3.19 14.21 3.03
C THR A 125 -2.35 13.54 1.94
N VAL A 126 -1.66 12.44 2.29
CA VAL A 126 -0.85 11.68 1.34
C VAL A 126 -1.71 11.13 0.18
N PHE A 127 -2.93 10.69 0.46
CA PHE A 127 -3.86 10.25 -0.58
C PHE A 127 -4.27 11.40 -1.51
N GLU A 128 -4.60 12.57 -0.97
CA GLU A 128 -4.94 13.74 -1.77
C GLU A 128 -3.77 14.12 -2.70
N GLU A 129 -2.62 14.41 -2.13
CA GLU A 129 -1.49 14.99 -2.85
C GLU A 129 -0.83 14.00 -3.83
N ARG A 130 -0.61 12.75 -3.38
CA ARG A 130 0.14 11.78 -4.18
C ARG A 130 -0.76 11.01 -5.13
N ILE A 131 -1.95 10.64 -4.70
CA ILE A 131 -2.85 9.82 -5.51
C ILE A 131 -3.78 10.69 -6.36
N LEU A 132 -4.52 11.62 -5.76
CA LEU A 132 -5.52 12.41 -6.49
C LEU A 132 -4.90 13.51 -7.36
N ASP A 133 -3.94 14.26 -6.83
CA ASP A 133 -3.38 15.42 -7.54
C ASP A 133 -2.26 15.04 -8.51
N LEU A 134 -1.52 13.97 -8.23
CA LEU A 134 -0.36 13.57 -9.03
C LEU A 134 -0.60 12.35 -9.93
N TYR A 135 -0.97 11.20 -9.37
CA TYR A 135 -1.08 9.94 -10.13
C TYR A 135 -2.31 9.90 -11.04
N LEU A 136 -3.48 10.22 -10.48
CA LEU A 136 -4.74 10.08 -11.19
C LEU A 136 -4.82 10.95 -12.46
N PRO A 137 -4.36 12.22 -12.48
CA PRO A 137 -4.40 13.05 -13.68
C PRO A 137 -3.46 12.53 -14.77
N GLN A 138 -2.28 12.02 -14.41
CA GLN A 138 -1.32 11.45 -15.35
C GLN A 138 -1.89 10.21 -16.04
N ILE A 139 -2.45 9.28 -15.25
CA ILE A 139 -3.04 8.03 -15.77
C ILE A 139 -4.25 8.35 -16.64
N THR A 140 -5.18 9.18 -16.15
CA THR A 140 -6.41 9.52 -16.88
C THR A 140 -6.12 10.30 -18.17
N LYS A 141 -5.12 11.18 -18.19
CA LYS A 141 -4.67 11.86 -19.40
C LYS A 141 -4.21 10.85 -20.46
N ARG A 142 -3.35 9.90 -20.09
CA ARG A 142 -2.84 8.88 -21.02
C ARG A 142 -3.96 7.98 -21.56
N VAL A 143 -4.90 7.56 -20.71
CA VAL A 143 -6.07 6.77 -21.13
C VAL A 143 -6.93 7.58 -22.12
N LYS A 144 -7.18 8.86 -21.85
CA LYS A 144 -7.91 9.75 -22.77
C LYS A 144 -7.22 9.87 -24.13
N ASP A 145 -5.89 9.93 -24.16
CA ASP A 145 -5.13 9.99 -25.41
C ASP A 145 -5.33 8.71 -26.25
N TYR A 146 -5.36 7.53 -25.62
CA TYR A 146 -5.71 6.27 -26.32
C TYR A 146 -7.17 6.25 -26.80
N CYS A 147 -8.12 6.74 -26.00
CA CYS A 147 -9.51 6.87 -26.44
C CYS A 147 -9.65 7.77 -27.67
N LYS A 148 -8.82 8.81 -27.82
CA LYS A 148 -8.78 9.65 -29.03
C LYS A 148 -8.14 8.93 -30.21
N ALA A 149 -7.14 8.10 -29.98
CA ALA A 149 -6.43 7.37 -31.04
C ALA A 149 -7.24 6.24 -31.68
N ILE A 150 -8.32 5.79 -31.05
CA ILE A 150 -9.24 4.76 -31.58
C ILE A 150 -10.39 5.39 -32.41
N LYS A 151 -10.45 6.73 -32.50
CA LYS A 151 -11.42 7.42 -33.36
C LYS A 151 -11.03 7.39 -34.82
#